data_AF-A0AAJ4AT72-F1
#
_entry.id   AF-A0AAJ4AT72-F1
#
_cell.length_a   1.000
_cell.length_b   1.000
_cell.length_c   1.000
_cell.angle_alpha   90.00
_cell.angle_beta   90.00
_cell.angle_gamma   90.00
#
_symmetry.space_group_name_H-M   'P 1'
#
loop_
_entity.id
_entity.type
_entity.pdbx_description
1 polymer ?
#
loop_
_entity_poly.entity_id
_entity_poly.type
_entity_poly.pdbx_seq_one_letter_code
_entity_poly.pdbx_strand_id
1 'polypeptide(L)' 'MFLSNAQRWAQICERQAEIIENLSKTFPERRDNHSDIGISWRRLGDQVSRGQSLNTLDLSNK' A
#
# COMPACT_ATOMS: atom_id res chain seq x y z
N MET A 1 12.87 13.81 16.58
CA MET A 1 12.27 14.30 15.31
C MET A 1 10.84 13.77 15.25
N PHE A 2 9.82 14.63 15.29
CA PHE A 2 8.43 14.18 15.20
C PHE A 2 8.08 13.94 13.73
N LEU A 3 7.68 12.72 13.39
CA LEU A 3 7.18 12.42 12.05
C LEU A 3 5.88 13.18 11.81
N SER A 4 5.75 13.79 10.64
CA SER A 4 4.49 14.39 10.22
C SER A 4 3.40 13.32 10.11
N ASN A 5 2.13 13.71 10.19
CA ASN A 5 1.02 12.78 10.01
C ASN A 5 1.12 12.03 8.66
N ALA A 6 1.56 12.71 7.60
CA ALA A 6 1.81 12.10 6.29
C ALA A 6 2.86 10.98 6.35
N GLN A 7 3.98 11.21 7.06
CA GLN A 7 5.02 10.19 7.22
C GLN A 7 4.54 8.98 8.03
N ARG A 8 3.73 9.20 9.07
CA ARG A 8 3.12 8.10 9.84
C ARG A 8 2.18 7.26 8.97
N TRP A 9 1.35 7.91 8.17
CA TRP A 9 0.46 7.21 7.24
C TRP A 9 1.21 6.44 6.16
N ALA A 10 2.30 7.00 5.61
CA ALA A 10 3.14 6.29 4.66
C ALA A 10 3.76 5.02 5.29
N GLN A 11 4.22 5.08 6.53
CA GLN A 11 4.71 3.90 7.26
C GLN A 11 3.63 2.84 7.48
N ILE A 12 2.40 3.25 7.78
CA ILE A 12 1.27 2.31 7.89
C ILE A 12 1.01 1.62 6.56
N CYS A 13 1.06 2.36 5.45
CA CYS A 13 0.86 1.81 4.11
C CYS A 13 1.93 0.75 3.77
N GLU A 14 3.21 1.03 4.04
CA GLU A 14 4.28 0.04 3.83
C GLU A 14 4.05 -1.22 4.67
N ARG A 15 3.68 -1.06 5.95
CA ARG A 15 3.41 -2.19 6.83
C ARG A 15 2.24 -3.06 6.35
N GLN A 16 1.21 -2.46 5.76
CA GLN A 16 0.10 -3.22 5.16
C GLN A 16 0.56 -4.00 3.92
N ALA A 17 1.40 -3.40 3.08
CA ALA A 17 2.00 -4.10 1.93
C ALA A 17 2.80 -5.34 2.37
N GLU A 18 3.66 -5.18 3.39
CA GLU A 18 4.45 -6.29 3.95
C GLU A 18 3.58 -7.43 4.51
N ILE A 19 2.49 -7.10 5.21
CA ILE A 19 1.56 -8.10 5.74
C ILE A 19 0.96 -8.93 4.60
N ILE A 20 0.49 -8.26 3.55
CA ILE A 20 -0.14 -8.93 2.40
C ILE A 20 0.88 -9.76 1.60
N GLU A 21 2.09 -9.27 1.43
CA GLU A 21 3.16 -10.06 0.81
C GLU A 21 3.47 -11.32 1.63
N ASN A 22 3.50 -11.20 2.97
CA ASN A 22 3.68 -12.36 3.84
C ASN A 22 2.51 -13.35 3.76
N LEU A 23 1.26 -12.90 3.52
CA LEU A 23 0.13 -13.80 3.29
C LEU A 23 0.33 -14.69 2.06
N SER A 24 1.12 -14.26 1.07
CA SER A 24 1.46 -15.09 -0.10
C SER A 24 2.33 -16.29 0.23
N LYS A 25 3.01 -16.30 1.39
CA LYS A 25 3.75 -17.47 1.88
C LYS A 25 2.80 -18.57 2.35
N THR A 26 1.66 -18.19 2.93
CA THR A 26 0.64 -19.11 3.43
C THR A 26 -0.36 -19.51 2.34
N PHE A 27 -0.68 -18.58 1.43
CA PHE A 27 -1.67 -18.75 0.36
C PHE A 27 -1.03 -18.44 -1.01
N PRO A 28 -0.13 -19.31 -1.50
CA PRO A 28 0.58 -19.08 -2.76
C PRO A 28 -0.35 -19.01 -3.98
N GLU A 29 -1.52 -19.64 -3.92
CA GLU A 29 -2.54 -19.59 -4.96
C GLU A 29 -3.17 -18.20 -5.14
N ARG A 30 -3.01 -17.31 -4.14
CA ARG A 30 -3.50 -15.92 -4.17
C ARG A 30 -2.38 -14.90 -4.40
N ARG A 31 -1.17 -15.36 -4.73
CA ARG A 31 0.03 -14.52 -4.81
C ARG A 31 -0.14 -13.30 -5.71
N ASP A 32 -0.76 -13.47 -6.87
CA ASP A 32 -0.93 -12.35 -7.83
C ASP A 32 -1.86 -11.27 -7.24
N ASN A 33 -3.01 -11.68 -6.69
CA ASN A 33 -3.93 -10.78 -5.99
C ASN A 33 -3.24 -10.06 -4.81
N HIS A 34 -2.45 -10.78 -4.02
CA HIS A 34 -1.71 -10.18 -2.91
C HIS A 34 -0.64 -9.19 -3.39
N SER A 35 0.05 -9.51 -4.49
CA SER A 35 1.02 -8.60 -5.13
C SER A 35 0.34 -7.30 -5.56
N ASP A 36 -0.81 -7.39 -6.22
CA ASP A 36 -1.56 -6.22 -6.69
C ASP A 36 -2.04 -5.32 -5.54
N ILE A 37 -2.51 -5.92 -4.46
CA ILE A 37 -2.91 -5.17 -3.26
C ILE A 37 -1.68 -4.55 -2.57
N GLY A 38 -0.56 -5.28 -2.49
CA GLY A 38 0.71 -4.76 -1.95
C GLY A 38 1.22 -3.54 -2.73
N ILE A 39 1.19 -3.61 -4.06
CA ILE A 39 1.52 -2.48 -4.95
C ILE A 39 0.59 -1.30 -4.70
N SER A 40 -0.71 -1.57 -4.53
CA SER A 40 -1.72 -0.52 -4.27
C SER A 40 -1.46 0.20 -2.94
N TRP A 41 -1.09 -0.52 -1.89
CA TRP A 41 -0.69 0.07 -0.60
C TRP A 41 0.55 0.96 -0.73
N ARG A 42 1.59 0.50 -1.46
CA ARG A 42 2.79 1.32 -1.67
C ARG A 42 2.50 2.58 -2.47
N ARG A 43 1.68 2.49 -3.52
CA ARG A 43 1.20 3.66 -4.28
C ARG A 43 0.46 4.65 -3.39
N LEU A 44 -0.39 4.16 -2.49
CA LEU A 44 -1.08 5.00 -1.51
C LEU A 44 -0.11 5.68 -0.55
N GLY A 45 0.86 4.94 -0.02
CA GLY A 45 1.91 5.48 0.85
C GLY A 45 2.70 6.61 0.19
N ASP A 46 3.06 6.43 -1.08
CA ASP A 46 3.72 7.44 -1.90
C ASP A 46 2.87 8.70 -2.06
N GLN A 47 1.59 8.57 -2.39
CA GLN A 47 0.67 9.71 -2.52
C GLN A 47 0.51 10.47 -1.21
N VAL A 48 0.31 9.75 -0.10
CA VAL A 48 0.17 10.35 1.23
C VAL A 48 1.45 11.07 1.65
N SER A 49 2.62 10.49 1.38
CA SER A 49 3.91 11.11 1.70
C SER A 49 4.11 12.45 0.99
N ARG A 50 3.51 12.61 -0.20
CA ARG A 50 3.55 13.81 -1.03
C ARG A 50 2.42 14.80 -0.72
N GLY A 51 1.53 14.48 0.22
CA GLY A 51 0.36 15.30 0.55
C GLY A 51 -0.68 15.37 -0.58
N GLN A 52 -0.71 14.39 -1.48
CA GLN A 52 -1.68 14.35 -2.56
C GLN A 52 -3.07 13.97 -2.03
N SER A 53 -4.10 14.63 -2.56
CA SER A 53 -5.49 14.25 -2.28
C SER A 53 -5.81 12.95 -3.01
N LEU A 54 -6.58 12.08 -2.35
CA LEU A 54 -6.96 10.76 -2.85
C LEU A 54 -8.05 10.84 -3.94
N ASN A 55 -7.85 11.65 -4.96
CA ASN A 55 -8.80 11.80 -6.07
C ASN A 55 -8.55 10.79 -7.21
N THR A 56 -7.58 9.88 -7.04
CA THR A 56 -7.17 8.90 -8.05
C THR A 56 -6.69 7.62 -7.37
N LEU A 57 -7.57 6.94 -6.64
CA LEU A 57 -7.58 5.49 -6.75
C LEU A 57 -8.30 5.19 -8.06
N ASP A 58 -7.56 5.35 -9.16
CA ASP A 58 -8.00 4.85 -10.46
C ASP A 58 -8.13 3.33 -10.31
N LEU A 59 -9.37 2.91 -10.08
CA LEU A 59 -9.82 1.52 -10.05
C LEU A 59 -9.76 0.88 -11.46
N SER A 60 -9.01 1.46 -12.40
CA SER A 60 -8.77 0.87 -13.73
C SER A 60 -7.69 -0.19 -13.64
N ASN A 61 -7.97 -1.26 -12.91
CA ASN A 61 -7.59 -2.60 -13.33
C ASN A 61 -8.90 -3.29 -13.73
N LYS A 62 -9.33 -3.02 -14.96
CA LYS A 62 -10.31 -3.82 -15.71
C LYS A 62 -9.57 -4.62 -16.76
#